data_AF-A0A838NHL0-F1
#
_entry.id   AF-A0A838NHL0-F1
#
_cell.length_a   1.000
_cell.length_b   1.000
_cell.length_c   1.000
_cell.angle_alpha   90.00
_cell.angle_beta   90.00
_cell.angle_gamma   90.00
#
_symmetry.space_group_name_H-M   'P 1'
#
loop_
_entity.id
_entity.type
_entity.pdbx_description
1 polymer ?
#
loop_
_entity_poly.entity_id
_entity_poly.type
_entity_poly.pdbx_seq_one_letter_code
_entity_poly.pdbx_strand_id
1 'polypeptide(L)' 'SPEEIERVTHGASEEDLVNSGLEETMIGAYHPIREVWKQRGSMEDMRTAALIVAIDKVALSYEQLGIFP' A
#
# COMPACT_ATOMS: atom_id res chain seq x y z
N SER A 1 -3.50 -27.69 17.49
CA SER A 1 -4.17 -27.67 18.81
C SER A 1 -5.67 -27.56 18.60
N PRO A 2 -6.54 -28.14 19.45
CA PRO A 2 -7.99 -27.87 19.45
C PRO A 2 -8.34 -26.37 19.39
N GLU A 3 -7.51 -25.51 20.01
CA GLU A 3 -7.65 -24.05 19.96
C GLU A 3 -7.44 -23.43 18.56
N GLU A 4 -6.54 -23.99 17.75
CA GLU A 4 -6.32 -23.52 16.38
C GLU A 4 -7.52 -23.88 15.49
N ILE A 5 -8.17 -25.02 15.75
CA ILE A 5 -9.36 -25.46 15.04
C ILE A 5 -10.54 -24.55 15.39
N GLU A 6 -10.73 -24.23 16.68
CA GLU A 6 -11.81 -23.35 17.15
C GLU A 6 -11.69 -21.93 16.58
N ARG A 7 -10.46 -21.40 16.51
CA ARG A 7 -10.15 -20.11 15.86
C ARG A 7 -10.36 -20.09 14.36
N VAL A 8 -10.18 -21.22 13.65
CA VAL A 8 -10.41 -21.30 12.20
C VAL A 8 -11.90 -21.53 11.89
N THR A 9 -12.64 -22.17 12.78
CA THR A 9 -14.10 -22.38 12.63
C THR A 9 -14.93 -21.13 12.87
N HIS A 10 -14.41 -20.17 13.65
CA HIS A 10 -15.01 -18.84 13.78
C HIS A 10 -14.33 -17.89 12.79
N GLY A 11 -15.12 -17.10 12.05
CA GLY A 11 -14.57 -16.08 11.15
C GLY A 11 -13.73 -15.03 11.89
N ALA A 12 -12.96 -14.24 11.14
CA ALA A 12 -12.17 -13.14 11.70
C ALA A 12 -13.05 -12.15 12.47
N SER A 13 -12.57 -11.68 13.62
CA SER A 13 -13.22 -10.59 14.35
C SER A 13 -13.08 -9.26 13.60
N GLU A 14 -13.86 -8.24 13.97
CA GLU A 14 -13.70 -6.87 13.41
C GLU A 14 -12.27 -6.34 13.61
N GLU A 15 -11.68 -6.60 14.78
CA GLU A 15 -10.29 -6.21 15.09
C GLU A 15 -9.30 -6.89 14.14
N ASP A 16 -9.47 -8.19 13.87
CA ASP A 16 -8.62 -8.92 12.93
C ASP A 16 -8.74 -8.35 11.52
N LEU A 17 -9.95 -7.99 11.09
CA LEU A 17 -10.22 -7.41 9.78
C LEU A 17 -9.60 -6.01 9.64
N VAL A 18 -9.71 -5.17 10.66
CA VAL A 18 -9.09 -3.84 10.68
C VAL A 18 -7.57 -3.95 10.64
N ASN A 19 -6.98 -4.79 11.48
CA ASN A 19 -5.54 -4.97 11.55
C ASN A 19 -4.96 -5.54 10.24
N SER A 20 -5.62 -6.54 9.65
CA SER A 20 -5.19 -7.12 8.37
C SER A 20 -5.37 -6.16 7.20
N GLY A 21 -6.46 -5.40 7.15
CA GLY A 21 -6.68 -4.38 6.12
C GLY A 21 -5.67 -3.23 6.22
N LEU A 22 -5.29 -2.84 7.43
CA LEU A 22 -4.22 -1.86 7.66
C LEU A 22 -2.88 -2.41 7.20
N GLU A 23 -2.53 -3.64 7.58
CA GLU A 23 -1.29 -4.29 7.18
C GLU A 23 -1.17 -4.37 5.65
N GLU A 24 -2.20 -4.87 4.97
CA GLU A 24 -2.24 -4.99 3.52
C GLU A 24 -2.09 -3.62 2.83
N THR A 25 -2.84 -2.62 3.28
CA THR A 25 -2.78 -1.27 2.71
C THR A 25 -1.39 -0.63 2.90
N MET A 26 -0.80 -0.80 4.08
CA MET A 26 0.51 -0.23 4.40
C MET A 26 1.63 -0.91 3.63
N ILE A 27 1.59 -2.24 3.49
CA ILE A 27 2.52 -3.00 2.65
C ILE A 27 2.39 -2.57 1.18
N GLY A 28 1.16 -2.52 0.66
CA GLY A 28 0.87 -2.10 -0.70
C GLY A 28 1.30 -0.66 -1.00
N ALA A 29 1.20 0.25 -0.03
CA ALA A 29 1.69 1.61 -0.15
C ALA A 29 3.21 1.70 -0.07
N TYR A 30 3.85 0.92 0.79
CA TYR A 30 5.30 1.00 1.04
C TYR A 30 6.15 0.49 -0.13
N HIS A 31 5.77 -0.63 -0.75
CA HIS A 31 6.54 -1.22 -1.85
C HIS A 31 6.88 -0.24 -3.00
N PRO A 32 5.92 0.44 -3.64
CA PRO A 32 6.23 1.38 -4.73
C PRO A 32 7.08 2.56 -4.26
N ILE A 33 6.86 3.07 -3.04
CA ILE A 33 7.67 4.15 -2.45
C ILE A 33 9.12 3.70 -2.31
N ARG A 34 9.33 2.49 -1.78
CA ARG A 34 10.67 1.91 -1.62
C ARG A 34 11.36 1.68 -2.95
N GLU A 35 10.64 1.21 -3.97
CA GLU A 35 11.22 0.99 -5.29
C GLU A 35 11.65 2.31 -5.95
N VAL A 36 10.82 3.35 -5.92
CA VAL A 36 11.20 4.69 -6.40
C VAL A 36 12.41 5.23 -5.63
N TRP A 37 12.40 5.11 -4.30
CA TRP A 37 13.51 5.54 -3.45
C TRP A 37 14.82 4.82 -3.82
N LYS A 38 14.76 3.50 -4.04
CA LYS A 38 15.95 2.72 -4.42
C LYS A 38 16.45 3.03 -5.82
N GLN A 39 15.56 3.27 -6.77
CA GLN A 39 15.93 3.58 -8.16
C GLN A 39 16.63 4.92 -8.29
N ARG A 40 16.30 5.89 -7.42
CA ARG A 40 16.81 7.27 -7.50
C ARG A 40 18.09 7.53 -6.68
N GLY A 41 18.56 6.52 -5.95
CA GLY A 41 19.83 6.56 -5.22
C GLY A 41 19.82 7.47 -3.98
N SER A 42 21.01 7.80 -3.46
CA SER A 42 21.20 8.56 -2.20
C SER A 42 20.80 10.04 -2.26
N MET A 43 20.22 10.51 -3.37
CA MET A 43 19.89 11.92 -3.59
C MET A 43 18.49 12.31 -3.09
N GLU A 44 17.59 11.35 -2.92
CA GLU A 44 16.19 11.62 -2.55
C GLU A 44 15.78 10.85 -1.29
N ASP A 45 15.09 11.53 -0.38
CA ASP A 45 14.54 10.92 0.83
C ASP A 45 13.25 10.13 0.52
N MET A 46 12.83 9.25 1.45
CA MET A 46 11.59 8.48 1.27
C MET A 46 10.35 9.37 1.15
N ARG A 47 10.37 10.59 1.69
CA ARG A 47 9.28 11.56 1.57
C ARG A 47 9.11 11.99 0.11
N THR A 48 10.20 12.31 -0.57
CA THR A 48 10.20 12.70 -1.99
C THR A 48 9.75 11.54 -2.87
N ALA A 49 10.25 10.33 -2.61
CA ALA A 49 9.80 9.13 -3.31
C ALA A 49 8.29 8.90 -3.13
N ALA A 50 7.74 9.15 -1.94
CA ALA A 50 6.30 9.04 -1.69
C ALA A 50 5.49 10.07 -2.49
N LEU A 51 5.98 11.31 -2.60
CA LEU A 51 5.33 12.34 -3.41
C LEU A 51 5.35 12.01 -4.90
N ILE A 52 6.46 11.45 -5.41
CA ILE A 52 6.56 10.99 -6.80
C ILE A 52 5.48 9.93 -7.07
N VAL A 53 5.40 8.89 -6.23
CA VAL A 53 4.38 7.84 -6.36
C VAL A 53 2.96 8.42 -6.31
N ALA A 54 2.70 9.42 -5.46
CA ALA A 54 1.41 10.06 -5.38
C ALA A 54 1.06 10.85 -6.66
N ILE A 55 2.01 11.60 -7.21
CA ILE A 55 1.84 12.36 -8.45
C ILE A 55 1.56 11.41 -9.62
N ASP A 56 2.33 10.33 -9.75
CA ASP A 56 2.15 9.34 -10.82
C ASP A 56 0.75 8.69 -10.77
N LYS A 57 0.25 8.35 -9.57
CA LYS A 57 -1.11 7.82 -9.38
C LYS A 57 -2.20 8.81 -9.78
N VAL A 58 -2.03 10.08 -9.43
CA VAL A 58 -2.98 11.14 -9.83
C VAL A 58 -2.93 11.35 -11.34
N ALA A 59 -1.74 11.45 -11.94
CA ALA A 59 -1.57 11.62 -13.37
C ALA A 59 -2.25 10.48 -14.16
N LEU A 60 -2.02 9.22 -13.76
CA LEU A 60 -2.68 8.06 -14.36
C LEU A 60 -4.22 8.14 -14.26
N SER A 61 -4.75 8.61 -13.13
CA SER A 61 -6.19 8.78 -12.96
C SER A 61 -6.75 9.83 -13.94
N TYR A 62 -6.03 10.93 -14.14
CA TYR A 62 -6.41 11.96 -15.12
C TYR A 62 -6.30 11.46 -16.58
N GLU A 63 -5.27 10.68 -16.89
CA GLU A 63 -5.09 10.03 -18.21
C GLU A 63 -6.25 9.06 -18.52
N GLN A 64 -6.60 8.20 -17.56
CA GLN A 64 -7.72 7.25 -17.70
C GLN A 64 -9.09 7.94 -17.86
N LEU A 65 -9.25 9.14 -17.29
CA LEU A 65 -10.45 9.96 -17.46
C LEU A 65 -10.45 10.76 -18.77
N GLY A 66 -9.36 10.76 -19.55
CA GLY A 66 -9.22 11.57 -20.76
C GLY A 66 -9.11 13.08 -20.51
N ILE A 67 -8.72 13.47 -19.28
CA ILE A 67 -8.56 14.89 -18.87
C ILE A 67 -7.11 15.36 -19.10
N PHE A 68 -6.23 14.48 -19.57
CA PHE A 68 -4.83 14.78 -19.85
C PHE A 68 -4.65 15.32 -21.28
N PRO A 69 -3.78 16.34 -21.51
CA PRO A 69 -3.51 16.90 -22.84
C PRO A 69 -2.90 15.90 -23.83
#